data_AF-A0A661C1W0-F1
#
_entry.id   AF-A0A661C1W0-F1
#
_cell.length_a   1.000
_cell.length_b   1.000
_cell.length_c   1.000
_cell.angle_alpha   90.00
_cell.angle_beta   90.00
_cell.angle_gamma   90.00
#
_symmetry.space_group_name_H-M   'P 1'
#
loop_
_entity.id
_entity.type
_entity.pdbx_description
1 polymer ?
#
loop_
_entity_poly.entity_id
_entity_poly.type
_entity_poly.pdbx_seq_one_letter_code
_entity_poly.pdbx_strand_id
1 'polypeptide(L)'
;MSEIIHLADNIISRENRQQLASFAGHTIAHGRATRWHWAKASNGDDVFEIFRGGADEVLTICISRNRKMDAFYAHDAIGNMVVAGELDHVMAELEQYFIQLHGEKPDTTA
;
A
#
# COMPACT_ATOMS: atom_id res chain seq x y z
N MET A 1 6.72 -31.80 -21.27
CA MET A 1 7.67 -30.81 -20.73
C MET A 1 6.85 -29.80 -19.98
N SER A 2 6.91 -29.82 -18.65
CA SER A 2 6.11 -28.90 -17.83
C SER A 2 6.73 -27.51 -17.92
N GLU A 3 5.99 -26.57 -18.49
CA GLU A 3 6.34 -25.15 -18.46
C GLU A 3 6.46 -24.73 -16.99
N ILE A 4 7.69 -24.43 -16.55
CA ILE A 4 7.95 -23.86 -15.24
C ILE A 4 7.41 -22.44 -15.30
N ILE A 5 6.20 -22.25 -14.75
CA ILE A 5 5.64 -20.92 -14.56
C ILE A 5 6.59 -20.20 -13.59
N HIS A 6 7.37 -19.24 -14.11
CA HIS A 6 8.14 -18.32 -13.29
C HIS A 6 7.16 -17.48 -12.48
N LEU A 7 6.70 -17.99 -11.33
CA LEU A 7 5.98 -17.20 -10.35
C LEU A 7 6.92 -16.05 -9.95
N ALA A 8 6.43 -14.81 -10.10
CA ALA A 8 7.16 -13.63 -9.67
C ALA A 8 7.68 -13.84 -8.24
N ASP A 9 8.94 -13.50 -8.00
CA ASP A 9 9.61 -13.86 -6.75
C ASP A 9 8.93 -13.16 -5.55
N ASN A 10 8.34 -11.98 -5.76
CA ASN A 10 7.69 -11.17 -4.72
C ASN A 10 6.15 -11.14 -4.79
N ILE A 11 5.51 -12.29 -4.99
CA ILE A 11 4.04 -12.37 -4.93
C ILE A 11 3.54 -12.03 -3.53
N ILE A 12 2.59 -11.08 -3.46
CA ILE A 12 1.82 -10.80 -2.25
C ILE A 12 0.77 -11.90 -2.08
N SER A 13 0.85 -12.65 -0.97
CA SER A 13 -0.09 -13.73 -0.62
C SER A 13 -1.55 -13.27 -0.64
N ARG A 14 -2.48 -14.19 -0.94
CA ARG A 14 -3.92 -13.89 -1.01
C ARG A 14 -4.46 -13.21 0.26
N GLU A 15 -4.02 -13.66 1.43
CA GLU A 15 -4.38 -13.07 2.73
C GLU A 15 -3.94 -11.62 2.83
N ASN A 16 -2.65 -11.35 2.58
CA ASN A 16 -2.08 -10.00 2.52
C ASN A 16 -2.81 -9.11 1.51
N ARG A 17 -3.24 -9.66 0.35
CA ARG A 17 -4.06 -8.91 -0.63
C ARG A 17 -5.42 -8.52 -0.06
N GLN A 18 -6.06 -9.39 0.71
CA GLN A 18 -7.34 -9.09 1.35
C GLN A 18 -7.19 -8.03 2.44
N GLN A 19 -6.14 -8.13 3.25
CA GLN A 19 -5.83 -7.12 4.28
C GLN A 19 -5.59 -5.74 3.66
N LEU A 20 -4.74 -5.66 2.62
CA LEU A 20 -4.46 -4.41 1.89
C LEU A 20 -5.72 -3.82 1.24
N ALA A 21 -6.56 -4.65 0.61
CA ALA A 21 -7.82 -4.18 0.04
C ALA A 21 -8.79 -3.67 1.11
N SER A 22 -8.86 -4.34 2.27
CA SER A 22 -9.70 -3.90 3.39
C SER A 22 -9.19 -2.58 3.99
N PHE A 23 -7.88 -2.44 4.15
CA PHE A 23 -7.23 -1.21 4.60
C PHE A 23 -7.51 -0.03 3.66
N ALA A 24 -7.38 -0.24 2.35
CA ALA A 24 -7.68 0.81 1.39
C ALA A 24 -9.17 1.15 1.35
N GLY A 25 -10.06 0.15 1.47
CA GLY A 25 -11.50 0.38 1.62
C GLY A 25 -11.83 1.23 2.85
N HIS A 26 -11.19 0.94 3.99
CA HIS A 26 -11.29 1.76 5.19
C HIS A 26 -10.82 3.20 4.95
N THR A 27 -9.64 3.37 4.31
CA THR A 27 -9.06 4.68 4.01
C THR A 27 -9.96 5.51 3.08
N ILE A 28 -10.57 4.89 2.07
CA ILE A 28 -11.54 5.53 1.17
C ILE A 28 -12.84 5.88 1.90
N ALA A 29 -13.35 5.01 2.77
CA ALA A 29 -14.56 5.27 3.54
C ALA A 29 -14.41 6.50 4.46
N HIS A 30 -13.20 6.76 4.95
CA HIS A 30 -12.86 7.98 5.70
C HIS A 30 -12.60 9.21 4.82
N GLY A 31 -12.71 9.10 3.50
CA GLY A 31 -12.44 10.20 2.55
C GLY A 31 -10.95 10.56 2.40
N ARG A 32 -10.04 9.75 2.96
CA ARG A 32 -8.59 10.02 2.97
C ARG A 32 -7.90 9.60 1.65
N ALA A 33 -8.55 8.70 0.90
CA ALA A 33 -8.15 8.20 -0.43
C ALA A 33 -9.37 8.15 -1.37
N THR A 34 -9.14 8.05 -2.68
CA THR A 34 -10.19 8.01 -3.71
C THR A 34 -10.26 6.68 -4.44
N ARG A 35 -9.13 6.03 -4.74
CA ARG A 35 -9.11 4.66 -5.27
C ARG A 35 -7.89 3.89 -4.79
N TRP A 36 -7.96 2.59 -4.99
CA TRP A 36 -6.81 1.70 -4.96
C TRP A 36 -6.85 0.76 -6.18
N HIS A 37 -5.70 0.25 -6.59
CA HIS A 37 -5.65 -0.91 -7.49
C HIS A 37 -4.36 -1.71 -7.32
N TRP A 38 -4.39 -2.90 -7.89
CA TRP A 38 -3.21 -3.72 -8.10
C TRP A 38 -2.51 -3.27 -9.37
N ALA A 39 -1.19 -3.17 -9.33
CA ALA A 39 -0.35 -2.90 -10.49
C ALA A 39 0.85 -3.84 -10.52
N LYS A 40 1.61 -3.77 -11.61
CA LYS A 40 2.86 -4.48 -11.80
C LYS A 40 3.99 -3.47 -11.91
N ALA A 41 5.01 -3.59 -11.07
CA ALA A 41 6.22 -2.81 -11.20
C ALA A 41 7.00 -3.22 -12.45
N SER A 42 7.95 -2.39 -12.90
CA SER A 42 8.75 -2.64 -14.11
C SER A 42 9.58 -3.92 -14.06
N ASN A 43 9.82 -4.46 -12.87
CA ASN A 43 10.50 -5.73 -12.63
C ASN A 43 9.53 -6.94 -12.57
N GLY A 44 8.23 -6.73 -12.75
CA GLY A 44 7.18 -7.76 -12.73
C GLY A 44 6.55 -8.04 -11.36
N ASP A 45 6.99 -7.35 -10.31
CA ASP A 45 6.48 -7.54 -8.95
C ASP A 45 5.06 -6.97 -8.79
N ASP A 46 4.25 -7.63 -7.95
CA ASP A 46 2.94 -7.12 -7.54
C ASP A 46 3.12 -5.92 -6.61
N VAL A 47 2.50 -4.81 -6.97
CA VAL A 47 2.42 -3.61 -6.14
C VAL A 47 0.97 -3.21 -5.91
N PHE A 48 0.73 -2.56 -4.78
CA PHE A 48 -0.56 -2.07 -4.35
C PHE A 48 -0.52 -0.55 -4.25
N GLU A 49 -1.32 0.12 -5.06
CA GLU A 49 -1.27 1.58 -5.21
C GLU A 49 -2.54 2.22 -4.66
N ILE A 50 -2.38 3.26 -3.86
CA ILE A 50 -3.46 4.05 -3.26
C ILE A 50 -3.35 5.50 -3.76
N PHE A 51 -4.47 6.04 -4.22
CA PHE A 51 -4.56 7.36 -4.84
C PHE A 51 -5.49 8.28 -4.05
N ARG A 52 -5.27 9.59 -4.17
CA ARG A 52 -6.12 10.65 -3.59
C ARG A 52 -6.31 11.80 -4.58
N GLY A 53 -7.26 12.69 -4.33
CA GLY A 53 -7.35 13.99 -5.06
C GLY A 53 -8.54 14.13 -5.99
N GLY A 54 -9.37 13.09 -6.13
CA GLY A 54 -10.66 13.17 -6.83
C GLY A 54 -10.50 13.47 -8.32
N ALA A 55 -10.68 14.73 -8.71
CA ALA A 55 -10.51 15.17 -10.10
C ALA A 55 -9.04 15.26 -10.52
N ASP A 56 -8.15 15.62 -9.60
CA ASP A 56 -6.69 15.62 -9.81
C ASP A 56 -6.09 14.48 -9.01
N GLU A 57 -6.28 13.27 -9.53
CA GLU A 57 -5.95 12.06 -8.80
C GLU A 57 -4.46 11.75 -8.86
N VAL A 58 -3.82 11.74 -7.70
CA VAL A 58 -2.38 11.53 -7.53
C VAL A 58 -2.12 10.22 -6.77
N LEU A 59 -1.12 9.47 -7.25
CA LEU A 59 -0.57 8.35 -6.50
C LEU A 59 -0.06 8.90 -5.18
N THR A 60 -0.52 8.33 -4.06
CA THR A 60 -0.12 8.80 -2.72
C THR A 60 0.81 7.80 -2.06
N ILE A 61 0.47 6.51 -2.16
CA ILE A 61 1.26 5.42 -1.58
C ILE A 61 1.33 4.26 -2.56
N CYS A 62 2.50 3.66 -2.69
CA CYS A 62 2.75 2.41 -3.39
C CYS A 62 3.37 1.39 -2.44
N ILE A 63 2.72 0.25 -2.24
CA ILE A 63 3.16 -0.82 -1.35
C ILE A 63 3.67 -1.99 -2.18
N SER A 64 4.87 -2.47 -1.88
CA SER A 64 5.48 -3.65 -2.50
C SER A 64 5.97 -4.63 -1.44
N ARG A 65 6.15 -5.89 -1.82
CA ARG A 65 6.80 -6.92 -0.98
C ARG A 65 8.21 -7.13 -1.48
N ASN A 66 9.17 -7.28 -0.56
CA ASN A 66 10.48 -7.84 -0.85
C ASN A 66 10.62 -9.15 -0.10
N ARG A 67 10.60 -10.26 -0.83
CA ARG A 67 10.69 -11.60 -0.25
C ARG A 67 12.08 -11.91 0.30
N LYS A 68 13.14 -11.32 -0.27
CA LYS A 68 14.51 -11.54 0.20
C LYS A 68 14.74 -10.97 1.60
N MET A 69 14.10 -9.85 1.90
CA MET A 69 14.16 -9.21 3.20
C MET A 69 12.98 -9.57 4.11
N ASP A 70 12.07 -10.39 3.60
CA ASP A 70 10.81 -10.73 4.23
C ASP A 70 10.06 -9.49 4.77
N ALA A 71 10.09 -8.37 4.03
CA ALA A 71 9.51 -7.09 4.44
C ALA A 71 8.60 -6.46 3.37
N PHE A 72 7.58 -5.73 3.79
CA PHE A 72 6.78 -4.82 2.98
C PHE A 72 7.40 -3.43 2.98
N TYR A 73 7.24 -2.71 1.88
CA TYR A 73 7.77 -1.37 1.69
C TYR A 73 6.65 -0.49 1.16
N ALA A 74 6.45 0.66 1.80
CA ALA A 74 5.58 1.70 1.28
C ALA A 74 6.43 2.88 0.79
N HIS A 75 6.12 3.35 -0.42
CA HIS A 75 6.75 4.50 -1.03
C HIS A 75 5.71 5.59 -1.28
N ASP A 76 6.12 6.85 -1.20
CA ASP A 76 5.29 8.00 -1.56
C ASP A 76 5.19 8.17 -3.09
N ALA A 77 4.39 9.14 -3.54
CA ALA A 77 4.23 9.56 -4.93
C ALA A 77 5.55 9.78 -5.70
N ILE A 78 6.58 10.27 -5.02
CA ILE A 78 7.90 10.59 -5.59
C ILE A 78 8.87 9.39 -5.48
N GLY A 79 8.44 8.30 -4.83
CA GLY A 79 9.22 7.09 -4.65
C GLY A 79 10.10 7.10 -3.40
N ASN A 80 9.93 8.05 -2.47
CA ASN A 80 10.63 7.99 -1.19
C ASN A 80 10.01 6.92 -0.31
N MET A 81 10.84 6.16 0.38
CA MET A 81 10.36 5.17 1.34
C MET A 81 9.73 5.88 2.55
N VAL A 82 8.45 5.57 2.80
CA VAL A 82 7.69 6.09 3.95
C VAL A 82 7.88 5.17 5.15
N VAL A 83 7.71 3.86 4.95
CA VAL A 83 7.84 2.84 6.00
C VAL A 83 8.23 1.49 5.37
N ALA A 84 8.95 0.67 6.13
CA ALA A 84 9.22 -0.72 5.77
C ALA A 84 9.13 -1.64 7.00
N GLY A 85 8.63 -2.87 6.81
CA GLY A 85 8.53 -3.86 7.88
C GLY A 85 7.46 -4.91 7.62
N GLU A 86 6.90 -5.47 8.70
CA GLU A 86 5.75 -6.37 8.61
C GLU A 86 4.51 -5.66 8.09
N LEU A 87 3.58 -6.42 7.50
CA LEU A 87 2.39 -5.83 6.87
C LEU A 87 1.55 -5.00 7.85
N ASP A 88 1.28 -5.54 9.05
CA ASP A 88 0.54 -4.82 10.10
C ASP A 88 1.23 -3.52 10.51
N HIS A 89 2.55 -3.53 10.63
CA HIS A 89 3.32 -2.32 10.95
C HIS A 89 3.22 -1.28 9.84
N VAL A 90 3.39 -1.70 8.58
CA VAL A 90 3.24 -0.82 7.42
C VAL A 90 1.83 -0.23 7.36
N MET A 91 0.77 -1.02 7.57
CA MET A 91 -0.60 -0.51 7.56
C MET A 91 -0.87 0.48 8.70
N ALA A 92 -0.37 0.22 9.91
CA ALA A 92 -0.52 1.13 11.05
C ALA A 92 0.17 2.48 10.81
N GLU A 93 1.40 2.49 10.30
CA GLU A 93 2.12 3.72 9.97
C GLU A 93 1.46 4.47 8.81
N LEU A 94 0.95 3.75 7.81
CA LEU A 94 0.22 4.36 6.70
C LEU A 94 -1.11 4.96 7.13
N GLU A 95 -1.81 4.35 8.10
CA GLU A 95 -3.01 4.95 8.69
C GLU A 95 -2.69 6.33 9.28
N GLN A 96 -1.65 6.41 10.10
CA GLN A 96 -1.19 7.68 10.69
C GLN A 96 -0.76 8.67 9.60
N TYR A 97 -0.07 8.19 8.57
CA TYR A 97 0.31 9.01 7.41
C TYR A 97 -0.93 9.62 6.74
N PHE A 98 -1.97 8.82 6.43
CA PHE A 98 -3.19 9.33 5.80
C PHE A 98 -3.97 10.28 6.71
N ILE A 99 -4.00 10.05 8.02
CA ILE A 99 -4.61 10.96 9.01
C ILE A 99 -3.92 12.32 8.99
N GLN A 100 -2.59 12.34 9.09
CA GLN A 100 -1.80 13.57 9.08
C GLN A 100 -1.94 14.32 7.74
N LEU A 101 -1.90 13.57 6.64
CA LEU A 101 -2.02 14.11 5.27
C LEU A 101 -3.44 14.62 4.95
N HIS A 102 -4.47 14.18 5.68
CA HIS A 102 -5.83 14.68 5.57
C HIS A 102 -6.11 15.84 6.54
N GLY A 103 -5.22 16.08 7.52
CA GLY A 103 -5.36 17.15 8.50
C GLY A 103 -6.28 16.80 9.67
N GLU A 104 -6.62 15.52 9.85
CA GLU A 104 -7.25 15.05 11.07
C GLU A 104 -6.23 15.13 12.21
N LYS A 105 -6.50 15.97 13.21
CA LYS A 105 -5.78 15.85 14.48
C LYS A 105 -6.18 14.50 15.08
N PRO A 106 -5.23 13.69 15.58
CA PRO A 106 -5.59 12.50 16.33
C PRO A 106 -6.55 12.94 17.43
N ASP A 107 -7.71 12.29 17.53
CA ASP A 107 -8.70 12.58 18.55
C ASP A 107 -8.02 12.37 19.90
N THR A 108 -7.60 13.48 20.51
CA THR A 108 -7.03 13.50 21.85
C THR A 108 -8.22 13.55 22.76
N THR A 109 -8.86 12.40 23.00
CA THR A 109 -9.81 12.27 24.09
C THR A 109 -8.99 12.14 25.37
N ALA A 110 -8.96 13.24 26.13
CA ALA A 110 -8.38 13.34 27.48
C ALA A 110 -9.21 12.61 28.54
#